data_AF-A0A538LVL6-F1
#
_entry.id   AF-A0A538LVL6-F1
#
_cell.length_a   1.000
_cell.length_b   1.000
_cell.length_c   1.000
_cell.angle_alpha   90.00
_cell.angle_beta   90.00
_cell.angle_gamma   90.00
#
_symmetry.space_group_name_H-M   'P 1'
#
loop_
_entity.id
_entity.type
_entity.pdbx_description
1 polymer ?
#
loop_
_entity_poly.entity_id
_entity_poly.type
_entity_poly.pdbx_seq_one_letter_code
_entity_poly.pdbx_strand_id
1 'polypeptide(L)'
;MRRIALALALSAIATASIFASSAAASGPAAPGKEVIEVECAGLGPVTVSAPKPEKSHGAAQIVGQKGHGIGVSFTFTATDLRTGEVLFSETEKAPGKAHSHQATTTCTGTFAEVPASQFFEGHELPPEVEPGDIIQATFEGQIIIKR
;
A
#
# COMPACT_ATOMS: atom_id res chain seq x y z
N MET A 1 13.91 -12.47 -13.75
CA MET A 1 12.63 -11.73 -13.75
C MET A 1 11.90 -11.82 -12.40
N ARG A 2 11.55 -13.01 -11.89
CA ARG A 2 10.82 -13.19 -10.60
C ARG A 2 11.49 -12.62 -9.33
N ARG A 3 12.83 -12.48 -9.31
CA ARG A 3 13.58 -11.89 -8.19
C ARG A 3 13.83 -10.38 -8.34
N ILE A 4 13.54 -9.82 -9.51
CA ILE A 4 13.79 -8.41 -9.84
C ILE A 4 12.53 -7.59 -9.50
N ALA A 5 11.34 -8.12 -9.79
CA ALA A 5 10.06 -7.51 -9.39
C ALA A 5 9.93 -7.29 -7.87
N LEU A 6 10.40 -8.26 -7.07
CA LEU A 6 10.36 -8.16 -5.60
C LEU A 6 11.33 -7.12 -5.04
N ALA A 7 12.40 -6.78 -5.76
CA ALA A 7 13.39 -5.79 -5.31
C ALA A 7 12.97 -4.35 -5.66
N LEU A 8 12.24 -4.18 -6.76
CA LEU A 8 11.75 -2.89 -7.28
C LEU A 8 10.64 -2.26 -6.42
N ALA A 9 9.90 -3.07 -5.66
CA ALA A 9 8.90 -2.56 -4.71
C ALA A 9 9.51 -1.93 -3.45
N LEU A 10 10.82 -2.04 -3.21
CA LEU A 10 11.47 -1.62 -1.96
C LEU A 10 12.15 -0.24 -1.98
N SER A 11 12.40 0.37 -3.14
CA SER A 11 13.21 1.60 -3.22
C SER A 11 12.43 2.92 -3.30
N ALA A 12 11.13 2.92 -3.58
CA ALA A 12 10.39 4.16 -3.89
C ALA A 12 9.90 5.00 -2.67
N ILE A 13 10.45 4.84 -1.46
CA ILE A 13 10.02 5.62 -0.28
C ILE A 13 11.05 6.68 0.08
N ALA A 14 11.16 7.70 -0.77
CA ALA A 14 11.69 8.98 -0.36
C ALA A 14 10.87 10.10 -1.02
N THR A 15 10.24 10.93 -0.18
CA THR A 15 9.60 12.22 -0.47
C THR A 15 8.20 12.21 -1.12
N ALA A 16 7.19 12.01 -0.27
CA ALA A 16 5.89 12.67 -0.45
C ALA A 16 5.52 13.35 0.87
N SER A 17 5.78 14.66 0.94
CA SER A 17 5.35 15.52 2.04
C SER A 17 4.26 16.47 1.56
N ILE A 18 3.27 16.66 2.45
CA ILE A 18 2.21 17.69 2.47
C ILE A 18 0.84 17.20 1.96
N PHE A 19 0.05 16.62 2.87
CA PHE A 19 -1.28 17.14 3.21
C PHE A 19 -1.47 17.05 4.72
N ALA A 20 -1.45 18.20 5.38
CA ALA A 20 -1.88 18.36 6.76
C ALA A 20 -3.34 18.80 6.75
N SER A 21 -4.24 18.06 7.42
CA SER A 21 -5.46 18.64 7.98
C SER A 21 -5.98 17.82 9.16
N SER A 22 -6.14 18.55 10.27
CA SER A 22 -6.97 18.32 11.47
C SER A 22 -6.78 17.04 12.28
N ALA A 23 -6.17 17.23 13.45
CA ALA A 23 -6.08 16.27 14.55
C ALA A 23 -7.44 15.90 15.17
N ALA A 24 -7.58 14.64 15.62
CA ALA A 24 -8.20 14.30 16.91
C ALA A 24 -7.93 12.85 17.37
N ALA A 25 -7.36 12.75 18.58
CA ALA A 25 -7.48 11.67 19.58
C ALA A 25 -6.81 10.29 19.39
N SER A 26 -5.94 10.08 18.41
CA SER A 26 -4.92 9.02 18.50
C SER A 26 -3.58 9.66 18.18
N GLY A 27 -2.59 9.49 19.07
CA GLY A 27 -1.31 10.20 19.02
C GLY A 27 -0.58 10.07 17.66
N PRO A 28 0.51 10.84 17.45
CA PRO A 28 1.28 10.76 16.21
C PRO A 28 1.64 9.31 15.89
N ALA A 29 1.59 8.95 14.61
CA ALA A 29 1.97 7.62 14.15
C ALA A 29 3.31 7.23 14.79
N ALA A 30 3.35 6.09 15.46
CA ALA A 30 4.56 5.65 16.15
C ALA A 30 5.73 5.57 15.14
N PRO A 31 6.96 5.92 15.54
CA PRO A 31 8.13 5.80 14.67
C PRO A 31 8.20 4.42 14.01
N GLY A 32 8.34 4.37 12.68
CA GLY A 32 8.32 3.11 11.91
C GLY A 32 6.94 2.65 11.43
N LYS A 33 5.91 3.50 11.54
CA LYS A 33 4.60 3.32 10.92
C LYS A 33 4.38 4.36 9.83
N GLU A 34 3.78 3.96 8.71
CA GLU A 34 3.31 4.84 7.65
C GLU A 34 1.81 5.06 7.79
N VAL A 35 1.38 6.30 7.54
CA VAL A 35 -0.02 6.68 7.55
C VAL A 35 -0.48 6.73 6.10
N ILE A 36 -1.46 5.91 5.77
CA ILE A 36 -2.03 5.81 4.42
C ILE A 36 -3.54 5.95 4.50
N GLU A 37 -4.12 6.56 3.47
CA GLU A 37 -5.57 6.61 3.29
C GLU A 37 -5.99 5.42 2.43
N VAL A 38 -7.04 4.73 2.86
CA VAL A 38 -7.52 3.51 2.21
C VAL A 38 -9.04 3.54 2.15
N GLU A 39 -9.60 3.09 1.03
CA GLU A 39 -11.04 2.94 0.85
C GLU A 39 -11.44 1.53 1.22
N CYS A 40 -12.26 1.34 2.25
CA CYS A 40 -12.69 0.03 2.72
C CYS A 40 -14.19 -0.20 2.47
N ALA A 41 -14.53 -1.32 1.83
CA ALA A 41 -15.91 -1.66 1.51
C ALA A 41 -16.81 -1.67 2.77
N GLY A 42 -17.88 -0.87 2.74
CA GLY A 42 -18.82 -0.72 3.86
C GLY A 42 -18.34 0.16 5.02
N LEU A 43 -17.11 0.67 4.97
CA LEU A 43 -16.55 1.63 5.94
C LEU A 43 -16.32 3.01 5.32
N GLY A 44 -16.12 3.09 4.01
CA GLY A 44 -15.71 4.32 3.34
C GLY A 44 -14.20 4.56 3.46
N PRO A 45 -13.75 5.81 3.22
CA PRO A 45 -12.35 6.18 3.36
C PRO A 45 -11.94 6.17 4.83
N VAL A 46 -10.84 5.49 5.13
CA VAL A 46 -10.26 5.42 6.47
C VAL A 46 -8.77 5.68 6.41
N THR A 47 -8.26 6.47 7.34
CA THR A 47 -6.82 6.64 7.53
C THR A 47 -6.31 5.50 8.41
N VAL A 48 -5.28 4.79 7.97
CA VAL A 48 -4.66 3.72 8.74
C VAL A 48 -3.18 3.99 8.99
N SER A 49 -2.72 3.63 10.18
CA SER A 49 -1.31 3.60 10.53
C SER A 49 -0.81 2.17 10.49
N ALA A 50 -0.01 1.84 9.48
CA ALA A 50 0.50 0.50 9.21
C ALA A 50 2.03 0.45 9.39
N PRO A 51 2.60 -0.66 9.88
CA PRO A 51 4.04 -0.86 9.78
C PRO A 51 4.49 -0.86 8.32
N LYS A 52 5.71 -0.35 8.07
CA LYS A 52 6.35 -0.48 6.76
C LYS A 52 6.36 -1.95 6.32
N PRO A 53 6.21 -2.25 5.01
CA PRO A 53 6.10 -3.61 4.50
C PRO A 53 7.23 -4.54 4.99
N GLU A 54 8.46 -4.04 5.08
CA GLU A 54 9.66 -4.75 5.56
C GLU A 54 9.58 -5.28 7.00
N LYS A 55 8.69 -4.71 7.82
CA LYS A 55 8.47 -5.09 9.23
C LYS A 55 7.00 -5.40 9.53
N SER A 56 6.20 -5.62 8.48
CA SER A 56 4.76 -5.75 8.61
C SER A 56 4.36 -7.13 9.13
N HIS A 57 4.40 -7.33 10.45
CA HIS A 57 3.87 -8.54 11.12
C HIS A 57 2.64 -8.23 11.98
N GLY A 58 2.03 -7.06 11.83
CA GLY A 58 1.05 -6.53 12.79
C GLY A 58 -0.19 -5.94 12.16
N ALA A 59 -1.21 -5.72 13.00
CA ALA A 59 -2.43 -5.03 12.61
C ALA A 59 -2.16 -3.54 12.30
N ALA A 60 -2.88 -3.01 11.32
CA ALA A 60 -2.93 -1.58 11.05
C ALA A 60 -3.96 -0.93 11.99
N GLN A 61 -3.62 0.19 12.61
CA GLN A 61 -4.56 0.94 13.43
C GLN A 61 -5.40 1.85 12.54
N ILE A 62 -6.72 1.91 12.77
CA ILE A 62 -7.56 2.93 12.15
C ILE A 62 -7.35 4.22 12.94
N VAL A 63 -6.82 5.26 12.30
CA VAL A 63 -6.53 6.55 12.93
C VAL A 63 -7.85 7.30 13.16
N GLY A 64 -7.98 7.93 14.33
CA GLY A 64 -9.17 8.70 14.69
C GLY A 64 -10.41 7.87 15.02
N GLN A 65 -10.31 6.53 15.02
CA GLN A 65 -11.41 5.62 15.36
C GLN A 65 -10.91 4.48 16.26
N LYS A 66 -11.81 3.90 17.05
CA LYS A 66 -11.51 2.67 17.78
C LYS A 66 -11.56 1.50 16.79
N GLY A 67 -10.42 0.87 16.54
CA GLY A 67 -10.34 -0.36 15.76
C GLY A 67 -8.97 -0.60 15.12
N HIS A 68 -8.81 -1.81 14.59
CA HIS A 68 -7.63 -2.22 13.84
C HIS A 68 -8.00 -3.18 12.70
N GLY A 69 -7.24 -3.12 11.62
CA GLY A 69 -7.30 -4.04 10.50
C GLY A 69 -6.22 -5.11 10.60
N ILE A 70 -6.60 -6.37 10.44
CA ILE A 70 -5.68 -7.50 10.35
C ILE A 70 -5.64 -7.94 8.89
N GLY A 71 -4.49 -7.76 8.24
CA GLY A 71 -4.31 -8.21 6.86
C GLY A 71 -4.40 -9.73 6.72
N VAL A 72 -5.03 -10.20 5.65
CA VAL A 72 -5.11 -11.61 5.24
C VAL A 72 -4.30 -11.82 3.96
N SER A 73 -4.51 -10.97 2.97
CA SER A 73 -3.75 -10.94 1.72
C SER A 73 -3.72 -9.53 1.15
N PHE A 74 -2.72 -9.24 0.34
CA PHE A 74 -2.56 -7.99 -0.38
C PHE A 74 -2.18 -8.29 -1.82
N THR A 75 -2.86 -7.66 -2.77
CA THR A 75 -2.47 -7.60 -4.16
C THR A 75 -1.87 -6.23 -4.41
N PHE A 76 -0.64 -6.19 -4.90
CA PHE A 76 0.03 -4.96 -5.32
C PHE A 76 0.05 -4.91 -6.84
N THR A 77 -0.28 -3.75 -7.40
CA THR A 77 -0.36 -3.56 -8.85
C THR A 77 0.36 -2.27 -9.22
N ALA A 78 1.27 -2.33 -10.18
CA ALA A 78 1.80 -1.14 -10.84
C ALA A 78 1.27 -1.03 -12.26
N THR A 79 0.78 0.14 -12.60
CA THR A 79 0.16 0.45 -13.88
C THR A 79 0.88 1.65 -14.50
N ASP A 80 1.27 1.54 -15.76
CA ASP A 80 1.63 2.71 -16.56
C ASP A 80 0.34 3.47 -16.93
N LEU A 81 0.19 4.69 -16.40
CA LEU A 81 -1.00 5.49 -16.64
C LEU A 81 -1.10 6.05 -18.06
N ARG A 82 0.01 6.11 -18.82
CA ARG A 82 -0.04 6.57 -20.21
C ARG A 82 -0.76 5.55 -21.09
N THR A 83 -0.44 4.27 -20.92
CA THR A 83 -0.96 3.17 -21.75
C THR A 83 -2.14 2.45 -21.10
N GLY A 84 -2.27 2.54 -19.78
CA GLY A 84 -3.17 1.70 -18.98
C GLY A 84 -2.65 0.28 -18.77
N GLU A 85 -1.40 -0.01 -19.14
CA GLU A 85 -0.81 -1.35 -19.02
C GLU A 85 -0.45 -1.67 -17.57
N VAL A 86 -0.81 -2.88 -17.12
CA VAL A 86 -0.36 -3.42 -15.84
C VAL A 86 1.05 -4.00 -16.01
N LEU A 87 2.04 -3.29 -15.47
CA LEU A 87 3.45 -3.68 -15.54
C LEU A 87 3.76 -4.87 -14.61
N PHE A 88 3.11 -4.92 -13.45
CA PHE A 88 3.08 -6.12 -12.61
C PHE A 88 1.87 -6.14 -11.70
N SER A 89 1.45 -7.35 -11.31
CA SER A 89 0.50 -7.57 -10.23
C SER A 89 0.91 -8.80 -9.43
N GLU A 90 1.05 -8.65 -8.13
CA GLU A 90 1.47 -9.73 -7.23
C GLU A 90 0.59 -9.79 -5.99
N THR A 91 0.09 -10.99 -5.69
CA THR A 91 -0.68 -11.26 -4.48
C THR A 91 0.17 -11.98 -3.45
N GLU A 92 0.33 -11.35 -2.29
CA GLU A 92 1.00 -11.92 -1.14
C GLU A 92 0.00 -12.22 -0.02
N LYS A 93 0.25 -13.30 0.71
CA LYS A 93 -0.43 -13.53 1.99
C LYS A 93 0.18 -12.60 3.02
N ALA A 94 -0.67 -11.86 3.73
CA ALA A 94 -0.21 -11.06 4.85
C ALA A 94 0.38 -12.00 5.91
N PRO A 95 1.53 -11.67 6.53
CA PRO A 95 2.19 -12.53 7.51
C PRO A 95 1.48 -12.57 8.88
N GLY A 96 0.17 -12.37 8.93
CA GLY A 96 -0.66 -12.40 10.14
C GLY A 96 -1.27 -13.78 10.42
N LYS A 97 -1.58 -14.04 11.69
CA LYS A 97 -2.41 -15.19 12.11
C LYS A 97 -3.90 -14.91 11.89
N ALA A 98 -4.29 -14.54 10.68
CA ALA A 98 -5.71 -14.46 10.35
C ALA A 98 -6.32 -15.85 10.48
N HIS A 99 -7.37 -16.00 11.31
CA HIS A 99 -8.10 -17.26 11.41
C HIS A 99 -9.04 -17.40 10.20
N SER A 100 -9.12 -18.61 9.64
CA SER A 100 -9.80 -18.95 8.36
C SER A 100 -11.32 -18.72 8.30
N HIS A 101 -11.95 -18.20 9.36
CA HIS A 101 -13.41 -18.07 9.47
C HIS A 101 -13.89 -16.66 9.81
N GLN A 102 -13.02 -15.66 9.73
CA GLN A 102 -13.40 -14.27 9.97
C GLN A 102 -13.76 -13.60 8.65
N ALA A 103 -14.85 -12.82 8.65
CA ALA A 103 -15.24 -12.04 7.49
C ALA A 103 -14.13 -11.03 7.15
N THR A 104 -13.81 -10.94 5.86
CA THR A 104 -12.86 -9.96 5.33
C THR A 104 -13.61 -8.82 4.66
N THR A 105 -13.01 -7.64 4.75
CA THR A 105 -13.38 -6.43 4.04
C THR A 105 -12.29 -6.13 3.03
N THR A 106 -12.67 -5.84 1.81
CA THR A 106 -11.73 -5.36 0.79
C THR A 106 -11.41 -3.89 1.05
N CYS A 107 -10.13 -3.56 1.11
CA CYS A 107 -9.63 -2.21 1.25
C CYS A 107 -8.61 -1.90 0.15
N THR A 108 -8.75 -0.76 -0.52
CA THR A 108 -7.86 -0.35 -1.62
C THR A 108 -7.16 0.96 -1.30
N GLY A 109 -5.98 1.18 -1.89
CA GLY A 109 -5.31 2.47 -1.82
C GLY A 109 -4.20 2.61 -2.84
N THR A 110 -3.84 3.87 -3.13
CA THR A 110 -2.69 4.23 -3.95
C THR A 110 -1.58 4.66 -3.01
N PHE A 111 -0.39 4.06 -3.13
CA PHE A 111 0.75 4.41 -2.28
C PHE A 111 1.86 5.16 -3.04
N ALA A 112 1.86 5.11 -4.37
CA ALA A 112 2.75 5.92 -5.19
C ALA A 112 2.12 6.27 -6.55
N GLU A 113 2.44 7.47 -7.03
CA GLU A 113 2.20 7.90 -8.40
C GLU A 113 3.41 8.75 -8.81
N VAL A 114 4.37 8.14 -9.50
CA VAL A 114 5.70 8.71 -9.74
C VAL A 114 6.20 8.38 -11.15
N PRO A 115 7.16 9.15 -11.71
CA PRO A 115 7.78 8.82 -12.99
C PRO A 115 8.43 7.43 -12.98
N ALA A 116 8.43 6.73 -14.11
CA ALA A 116 9.01 5.40 -14.25
C ALA A 116 10.50 5.38 -13.89
N SER A 117 11.24 6.43 -14.22
CA SER A 117 12.64 6.61 -13.80
C SER A 117 12.84 6.58 -12.27
N GLN A 118 11.88 7.09 -11.52
CA GLN A 118 11.87 7.05 -10.06
C GLN A 118 11.31 5.73 -9.54
N PHE A 119 10.28 5.17 -10.19
CA PHE A 119 9.72 3.89 -9.77
C PHE A 119 10.72 2.73 -9.92
N PHE A 120 11.47 2.72 -11.03
CA PHE A 120 12.41 1.66 -11.37
C PHE A 120 13.87 1.93 -10.97
N GLU A 121 14.17 3.09 -10.37
CA GLU A 121 15.47 3.51 -9.81
C GLU A 121 16.69 2.63 -10.18
N GLY A 122 17.33 2.93 -11.32
CA GLY A 122 18.57 2.28 -11.75
C GLY A 122 18.42 0.87 -12.33
N HIS A 123 17.20 0.36 -12.45
CA HIS A 123 16.87 -0.85 -13.20
C HIS A 123 16.48 -0.54 -14.65
N GLU A 124 16.61 -1.54 -15.52
CA GLU A 124 16.12 -1.46 -16.89
C GLU A 124 14.60 -1.30 -16.89
N LEU A 125 14.10 -0.31 -17.62
CA LEU A 125 12.67 -0.08 -17.76
C LEU A 125 12.04 -1.22 -18.58
N PRO A 126 10.78 -1.59 -18.29
CA PRO A 126 10.05 -2.51 -19.14
C PRO A 126 10.01 -2.00 -20.59
N PRO A 127 9.91 -2.90 -21.58
CA PRO A 127 9.67 -2.49 -22.96
C PRO A 127 8.48 -1.53 -23.04
N GLU A 128 8.59 -0.52 -23.90
CA GLU A 128 7.52 0.47 -24.14
C GLU A 128 7.22 1.45 -22.99
N VAL A 129 7.91 1.34 -21.84
CA VAL A 129 7.85 2.31 -20.75
C VAL A 129 8.97 3.35 -20.90
N GLU A 130 8.59 4.62 -20.98
CA GLU A 130 9.52 5.74 -21.04
C GLU A 130 9.86 6.25 -19.64
N PRO A 131 11.08 6.80 -19.40
CA PRO A 131 11.48 7.31 -18.08
C PRO A 131 10.53 8.35 -17.45
N GLY A 132 9.77 9.07 -18.29
CA GLY A 132 8.81 10.09 -17.88
C GLY A 132 7.37 9.59 -17.71
N ASP A 133 7.08 8.32 -18.04
CA ASP A 133 5.76 7.74 -17.87
C ASP A 133 5.38 7.68 -16.39
N ILE A 134 4.12 7.98 -16.08
CA ILE A 134 3.65 7.97 -14.69
C ILE A 134 3.22 6.56 -14.33
N ILE A 135 3.91 5.98 -13.36
CA ILE A 135 3.58 4.67 -12.81
C ILE A 135 2.76 4.88 -11.55
N GLN A 136 1.54 4.32 -11.56
CA GLN A 136 0.69 4.28 -10.38
C GLN A 136 0.83 2.92 -9.70
N ALA A 137 1.19 2.95 -8.42
CA ALA A 137 1.27 1.78 -7.58
C ALA A 137 0.11 1.76 -6.60
N THR A 138 -0.72 0.73 -6.72
CA THR A 138 -1.92 0.51 -5.92
C THR A 138 -1.83 -0.78 -5.14
N PHE A 139 -2.62 -0.89 -4.09
CA PHE A 139 -2.85 -2.15 -3.40
C PHE A 139 -4.34 -2.41 -3.20
N GLU A 140 -4.68 -3.69 -3.15
CA GLU A 140 -5.97 -4.21 -2.71
C GLU A 140 -5.71 -5.23 -1.60
N GLY A 141 -6.25 -4.99 -0.41
CA GLY A 141 -6.10 -5.84 0.76
C GLY A 141 -7.40 -6.52 1.16
N GLN A 142 -7.33 -7.80 1.52
CA GLN A 142 -8.39 -8.48 2.27
C GLN A 142 -8.08 -8.34 3.76
N ILE A 143 -8.92 -7.58 4.48
CA ILE A 143 -8.65 -7.13 5.85
C ILE A 143 -9.77 -7.58 6.78
N ILE A 144 -9.43 -8.17 7.91
CA ILE A 144 -10.39 -8.40 8.99
C ILE A 144 -10.44 -7.14 9.85
N ILE A 145 -11.59 -6.47 9.90
CA ILE A 145 -11.78 -5.29 10.73
C ILE A 145 -12.25 -5.71 12.13
N LYS A 146 -11.54 -5.24 13.16
CA LYS A 146 -11.94 -5.38 14.57
C LYS A 146 -12.09 -4.01 15.20
N ARG A 147 -13.24 -3.74 15.84
CA ARG A 147 -13.56 -2.48 16.51
C ARG A 147 -13.59 -2.67 18.03
#